data_AF-A0A1G6D6U4-F1
#
_entry.id   AF-A0A1G6D6U4-F1
#
_cell.length_a   1.000
_cell.length_b   1.000
_cell.length_c   1.000
_cell.angle_alpha   90.00
_cell.angle_beta   90.00
_cell.angle_gamma   90.00
#
_symmetry.space_group_name_H-M   'P 1'
#
loop_
_entity.id
_entity.type
_entity.pdbx_description
1 polymer ?
#
loop_
_entity_poly.entity_id
_entity_poly.type
_entity_poly.pdbx_seq_one_letter_code
_entity_poly.pdbx_strand_id
1 'polypeptide(L)'
;MDKKRISQEEFDKAVEQHNKYVEDAEQGEKAAFKDVFFEKIDMSDKQLNGASFENCYFKECDLKDAGLCFADIKGCLFDRCNANQLVAEEATIKDTTFEKCDMTKSFFTHSCFDDVRFIECDIMDISFQYALGEVEINPERKKPRCKLVGSDGNIFALLGVASSALKKNGQREDAENMRERVYASQSYYEALGIITEYVDDESMSEDYDESDDISM
;
A
#
# COMPACT_ATOMS: atom_id res chain seq x y z
N MET A 1 2.30 16.28 22.25
CA MET A 1 3.67 16.79 22.09
C MET A 1 3.85 17.12 20.62
N ASP A 2 4.27 18.35 20.31
CA ASP A 2 4.51 18.76 18.92
C ASP A 2 5.77 18.06 18.41
N LYS A 3 5.61 17.26 17.34
CA LYS A 3 6.72 16.59 16.65
C LYS A 3 7.55 17.62 15.87
N LYS A 4 8.87 17.42 15.77
CA LYS A 4 9.72 18.29 14.94
C LYS A 4 9.36 18.06 13.48
N ARG A 5 8.92 19.09 12.77
CA ARG A 5 8.75 19.02 11.32
C ARG A 5 10.11 19.08 10.62
N ILE A 6 10.35 18.15 9.69
CA ILE A 6 11.54 18.15 8.83
C ILE A 6 11.23 18.78 7.47
N SER A 7 12.21 19.45 6.88
CA SER A 7 12.17 19.93 5.50
C SER A 7 12.73 18.91 4.51
N GLN A 8 12.39 19.04 3.22
CA GLN A 8 12.98 18.21 2.16
C GLN A 8 14.51 18.26 2.18
N GLU A 9 15.09 19.46 2.34
CA GLU A 9 16.55 19.63 2.38
C GLU A 9 17.20 18.91 3.57
N GLU A 10 16.59 18.97 4.76
CA GLU A 10 17.08 18.24 5.93
C GLU A 10 16.97 16.71 5.72
N PHE A 11 15.88 16.25 5.12
CA PHE A 11 15.69 14.84 4.79
C PHE A 11 16.71 14.36 3.75
N ASP A 12 16.90 15.07 2.64
CA ASP A 12 17.84 14.71 1.59
C ASP A 12 19.28 14.64 2.12
N LYS A 13 19.67 15.58 3.00
CA LYS A 13 20.98 15.53 3.68
C LYS A 13 21.13 14.29 4.55
N ALA A 14 20.07 13.89 5.28
CA ALA A 14 20.10 12.67 6.08
C ALA A 14 20.23 11.42 5.20
N VAL A 15 19.54 11.38 4.04
CA VAL A 15 19.70 10.29 3.06
C VAL A 15 21.13 10.25 2.49
N GLU A 16 21.73 11.40 2.19
CA GLU A 16 23.12 11.45 1.70
C GLU A 16 24.11 10.87 2.73
N GLN A 17 23.95 11.22 4.00
CA GLN A 17 24.77 10.64 5.07
C GLN A 17 24.50 9.15 5.27
N HIS A 18 23.25 8.71 5.13
CA HIS A 18 22.90 7.31 5.23
C HIS A 18 23.49 6.47 4.10
N ASN A 19 23.48 6.97 2.87
CA ASN A 19 24.09 6.27 1.74
C ASN A 19 25.60 6.09 1.95
N LYS A 20 26.29 7.11 2.46
CA LYS A 20 27.71 7.00 2.84
C LYS A 20 27.91 5.95 3.94
N TYR A 21 27.05 5.92 4.95
CA TYR A 21 27.09 4.91 6.03
C TYR A 21 26.90 3.48 5.51
N VAL A 22 26.01 3.27 4.53
CA VAL A 22 25.77 1.95 3.93
C VAL A 22 26.98 1.47 3.13
N GLU A 23 27.69 2.37 2.45
CA GLU A 23 28.92 2.06 1.74
C GLU A 23 30.11 1.82 2.70
N ASP A 24 30.26 2.70 3.69
CA ASP A 24 31.30 2.67 4.71
C ASP A 24 30.79 3.36 6.00
N ALA A 25 30.61 2.58 7.06
CA ALA A 25 30.04 3.05 8.31
C ALA A 25 30.85 4.17 8.99
N GLU A 26 32.12 4.38 8.62
CA GLU A 26 32.96 5.47 9.13
C GLU A 26 32.74 6.81 8.40
N GLN A 27 32.08 6.81 7.23
CA GLN A 27 31.98 7.98 6.34
C GLN A 27 30.61 8.67 6.34
N GLY A 28 29.66 8.16 7.12
CA GLY A 28 28.31 8.69 7.17
C GLY A 28 27.61 8.36 8.47
N GLU A 29 26.32 8.71 8.52
CA GLU A 29 25.45 8.46 9.66
C GLU A 29 24.22 7.70 9.20
N LYS A 30 23.88 6.64 9.94
CA LYS A 30 22.64 5.90 9.71
C LYS A 30 21.45 6.86 9.83
N ALA A 31 20.53 6.83 8.84
CA ALA A 31 19.26 7.54 8.93
C ALA A 31 18.46 7.03 10.13
N ALA A 32 18.33 7.87 11.15
CA ALA A 32 17.59 7.58 12.37
C ALA A 32 16.71 8.78 12.74
N PHE A 33 15.40 8.59 12.66
CA PHE A 33 14.42 9.64 12.93
C PHE A 33 13.58 9.26 14.14
N LYS A 34 13.44 10.20 15.07
CA LYS A 34 12.64 10.03 16.29
C LYS A 34 11.78 11.26 16.54
N ASP A 35 10.49 11.06 16.77
CA ASP A 35 9.51 12.12 17.04
C ASP A 35 9.46 13.20 15.93
N VAL A 36 9.62 12.77 14.68
CA VAL A 36 9.66 13.64 13.49
C VAL A 36 8.31 13.64 12.77
N PHE A 37 7.94 14.81 12.22
CA PHE A 37 6.81 14.98 11.33
C PHE A 37 7.29 15.27 9.90
N PHE A 38 6.95 14.37 9.00
CA PHE A 38 7.17 14.48 7.56
C PHE A 38 5.84 14.89 6.92
N GLU A 39 5.75 16.09 6.38
CA GLU A 39 4.58 16.53 5.60
C GLU A 39 5.02 16.83 4.18
N LYS A 40 4.49 16.09 3.20
CA LYS A 40 4.78 16.30 1.77
C LYS A 40 6.26 16.20 1.41
N ILE A 41 6.96 15.29 2.07
CA ILE A 41 8.34 14.95 1.74
C ILE A 41 8.32 13.93 0.60
N ASP A 42 9.12 14.20 -0.41
CA ASP A 42 9.43 13.29 -1.49
C ASP A 42 10.56 12.35 -1.03
N MET A 43 10.20 11.10 -0.84
CA MET A 43 11.08 9.98 -0.51
C MET A 43 11.15 8.99 -1.68
N SER A 44 10.63 9.34 -2.87
CA SER A 44 10.57 8.42 -4.00
C SER A 44 11.98 8.01 -4.43
N ASP A 45 12.11 6.73 -4.79
CA ASP A 45 13.35 6.08 -5.22
C ASP A 45 14.52 6.14 -4.21
N LYS A 46 14.30 6.69 -3.00
CA LYS A 46 15.36 6.83 -1.99
C LYS A 46 15.67 5.47 -1.37
N GLN A 47 16.96 5.23 -1.17
CA GLN A 47 17.46 4.02 -0.50
C GLN A 47 17.67 4.33 0.98
N LEU A 48 16.87 3.70 1.82
CA LEU A 48 16.83 3.86 3.27
C LEU A 48 16.93 2.49 3.96
N ASN A 49 17.63 1.55 3.33
CA ASN A 49 17.78 0.19 3.82
C ASN A 49 18.49 0.20 5.18
N GLY A 50 17.86 -0.43 6.16
CA GLY A 50 18.34 -0.47 7.54
C GLY A 50 17.99 0.76 8.36
N ALA A 51 17.40 1.83 7.80
CA ALA A 51 17.05 3.05 8.52
C ALA A 51 16.09 2.79 9.70
N SER A 52 16.05 3.71 10.67
CA SER A 52 15.15 3.59 11.83
C SER A 52 14.21 4.78 11.96
N PHE A 53 12.93 4.50 12.16
CA PHE A 53 11.87 5.48 12.38
C PHE A 53 11.12 5.15 13.67
N GLU A 54 11.22 6.02 14.68
CA GLU A 54 10.56 5.85 15.97
C GLU A 54 9.58 7.01 16.19
N ASN A 55 8.30 6.69 16.47
CA ASN A 55 7.25 7.66 16.76
C ASN A 55 7.15 8.76 15.69
N CYS A 56 7.35 8.43 14.41
CA CYS A 56 7.27 9.38 13.32
C CYS A 56 5.86 9.49 12.74
N TYR A 57 5.51 10.66 12.19
CA TYR A 57 4.27 10.85 11.45
C TYR A 57 4.60 11.29 10.02
N PHE A 58 4.14 10.53 9.04
CA PHE A 58 4.25 10.82 7.62
C PHE A 58 2.87 11.18 7.10
N LYS A 59 2.73 12.36 6.52
CA LYS A 59 1.47 12.85 5.98
C LYS A 59 1.67 13.33 4.56
N GLU A 60 0.91 12.75 3.64
CA GLU A 60 0.94 13.12 2.21
C GLU A 60 2.36 13.04 1.62
N CYS A 61 3.18 12.09 2.10
CA CYS A 61 4.53 11.83 1.59
C CYS A 61 4.51 10.89 0.39
N ASP A 62 5.52 11.01 -0.46
CA ASP A 62 5.73 10.09 -1.59
C ASP A 62 6.86 9.12 -1.24
N LEU A 63 6.56 7.84 -1.10
CA LEU A 63 7.48 6.72 -0.86
C LEU A 63 7.49 5.74 -2.05
N LYS A 64 7.02 6.19 -3.22
CA LYS A 64 6.99 5.35 -4.42
C LYS A 64 8.38 4.82 -4.75
N ASP A 65 8.48 3.52 -5.01
CA ASP A 65 9.74 2.84 -5.35
C ASP A 65 10.87 3.01 -4.29
N ALA A 66 10.55 3.44 -3.06
CA ALA A 66 11.55 3.61 -2.00
C ALA A 66 12.01 2.26 -1.41
N GLY A 67 13.28 2.20 -1.01
CA GLY A 67 13.89 1.03 -0.36
C GLY A 67 13.95 1.19 1.15
N LEU A 68 13.30 0.29 1.89
CA LEU A 68 13.27 0.18 3.35
C LEU A 68 13.63 -1.25 3.81
N CYS A 69 14.40 -1.99 3.02
CA CYS A 69 14.82 -3.34 3.42
C CYS A 69 15.56 -3.29 4.75
N PHE A 70 15.30 -4.22 5.67
CA PHE A 70 15.92 -4.27 7.00
C PHE A 70 15.63 -3.05 7.90
N ALA A 71 14.70 -2.17 7.54
CA ALA A 71 14.37 -1.00 8.35
C ALA A 71 13.67 -1.38 9.67
N ASP A 72 13.83 -0.53 10.68
CA ASP A 72 13.11 -0.63 11.96
C ASP A 72 12.10 0.52 12.05
N ILE A 73 10.80 0.19 12.03
CA ILE A 73 9.70 1.16 12.00
C ILE A 73 8.82 0.91 13.22
N LYS A 74 8.82 1.84 14.17
CA LYS A 74 8.11 1.68 15.44
C LYS A 74 7.24 2.88 15.78
N GLY A 75 6.00 2.64 16.20
CA GLY A 75 5.11 3.71 16.69
C GLY A 75 4.76 4.75 15.62
N CYS A 76 4.83 4.38 14.35
CA CYS A 76 4.70 5.33 13.25
C CYS A 76 3.27 5.41 12.70
N LEU A 77 2.94 6.56 12.10
CA LEU A 77 1.72 6.74 11.33
C LEU A 77 2.07 7.21 9.93
N PHE A 78 1.57 6.51 8.91
CA PHE A 78 1.58 6.94 7.52
C PHE A 78 0.14 7.29 7.13
N ASP A 79 -0.12 8.53 6.72
CA ASP A 79 -1.46 9.04 6.43
C ASP A 79 -1.48 9.67 5.03
N ARG A 80 -2.29 9.09 4.14
CA ARG A 80 -2.44 9.54 2.75
C ARG A 80 -1.10 9.57 1.99
N CYS A 81 -0.22 8.60 2.26
CA CYS A 81 1.05 8.50 1.56
C CYS A 81 0.93 7.63 0.30
N ASN A 82 1.72 7.96 -0.73
CA ASN A 82 1.93 7.08 -1.86
C ASN A 82 3.08 6.13 -1.51
N ALA A 83 2.82 4.84 -1.32
CA ALA A 83 3.83 3.81 -1.07
C ALA A 83 3.80 2.72 -2.15
N ASN A 84 3.33 3.07 -3.34
CA ASN A 84 3.29 2.21 -4.51
C ASN A 84 4.69 1.63 -4.78
N GLN A 85 4.78 0.31 -4.92
CA GLN A 85 6.05 -0.41 -5.12
C GLN A 85 7.11 -0.18 -4.03
N LEU A 86 6.72 0.23 -2.82
CA LEU A 86 7.62 0.29 -1.67
C LEU A 86 8.24 -1.10 -1.42
N VAL A 87 9.56 -1.14 -1.23
CA VAL A 87 10.30 -2.38 -0.94
C VAL A 87 10.77 -2.36 0.51
N ALA A 88 10.08 -3.06 1.39
CA ALA A 88 10.37 -3.16 2.83
C ALA A 88 10.64 -4.61 3.24
N GLU A 89 11.46 -5.33 2.49
CA GLU A 89 11.79 -6.73 2.76
C GLU A 89 12.64 -6.86 4.04
N GLU A 90 12.43 -7.92 4.83
CA GLU A 90 13.12 -8.14 6.10
C GLU A 90 13.02 -6.98 7.12
N ALA A 91 12.02 -6.10 6.96
CA ALA A 91 11.81 -5.01 7.90
C ALA A 91 11.19 -5.49 9.22
N THR A 92 11.45 -4.77 10.30
CA THR A 92 10.74 -4.93 11.57
C THR A 92 9.80 -3.76 11.74
N ILE A 93 8.49 -4.04 11.85
CA ILE A 93 7.45 -3.02 11.89
C ILE A 93 6.56 -3.27 13.10
N LYS A 94 6.48 -2.28 14.01
CA LYS A 94 5.78 -2.41 15.29
C LYS A 94 4.91 -1.20 15.60
N ASP A 95 3.77 -1.40 16.23
CA ASP A 95 2.87 -0.33 16.71
C ASP A 95 2.60 0.72 15.61
N THR A 96 2.43 0.29 14.36
CA THR A 96 2.47 1.17 13.18
C THR A 96 1.18 1.09 12.38
N THR A 97 0.68 2.25 11.94
CA THR A 97 -0.54 2.34 11.14
C THR A 97 -0.25 2.99 9.79
N PHE A 98 -0.72 2.34 8.72
CA PHE A 98 -0.86 2.93 7.40
C PHE A 98 -2.34 3.25 7.20
N GLU A 99 -2.67 4.51 6.95
CA GLU A 99 -4.04 4.99 6.78
C GLU A 99 -4.18 5.71 5.44
N LYS A 100 -5.12 5.25 4.60
CA LYS A 100 -5.42 5.86 3.29
C LYS A 100 -4.21 5.92 2.36
N CYS A 101 -3.30 4.96 2.47
CA CYS A 101 -2.10 4.90 1.63
C CYS A 101 -2.34 4.05 0.39
N ASP A 102 -1.69 4.41 -0.72
CA ASP A 102 -1.51 3.47 -1.84
C ASP A 102 -0.32 2.55 -1.53
N MET A 103 -0.58 1.27 -1.29
CA MET A 103 0.41 0.21 -1.07
C MET A 103 0.46 -0.77 -2.25
N THR A 104 -0.03 -0.36 -3.42
CA THR A 104 -0.11 -1.22 -4.60
C THR A 104 1.28 -1.72 -4.97
N LYS A 105 1.42 -3.04 -5.14
CA LYS A 105 2.68 -3.74 -5.48
C LYS A 105 3.81 -3.54 -4.47
N SER A 106 3.52 -3.16 -3.22
CA SER A 106 4.55 -3.08 -2.18
C SER A 106 4.98 -4.47 -1.70
N PHE A 107 6.23 -4.60 -1.28
CA PHE A 107 6.83 -5.85 -0.81
C PHE A 107 7.23 -5.75 0.66
N PHE A 108 6.71 -6.67 1.47
CA PHE A 108 7.04 -6.86 2.89
C PHE A 108 7.48 -8.30 3.15
N THR A 109 8.10 -8.94 2.16
CA THR A 109 8.54 -10.33 2.27
C THR A 109 9.52 -10.50 3.44
N HIS A 110 9.42 -11.62 4.16
CA HIS A 110 10.27 -11.94 5.32
C HIS A 110 10.23 -10.92 6.48
N SER A 111 9.30 -9.97 6.48
CA SER A 111 9.22 -8.93 7.51
C SER A 111 8.59 -9.45 8.81
N CYS A 112 8.85 -8.77 9.91
CA CYS A 112 8.24 -9.06 11.21
C CYS A 112 7.28 -7.94 11.60
N PHE A 113 6.03 -8.30 11.88
CA PHE A 113 4.94 -7.40 12.26
C PHE A 113 4.52 -7.62 13.72
N ASP A 114 4.20 -6.54 14.42
CA ASP A 114 3.69 -6.56 15.81
C ASP A 114 2.75 -5.34 15.98
N ASP A 115 1.43 -5.57 16.06
CA ASP A 115 0.42 -4.50 16.07
C ASP A 115 0.54 -3.53 14.88
N VAL A 116 0.39 -4.08 13.66
CA VAL A 116 0.46 -3.31 12.41
C VAL A 116 -0.88 -3.29 11.71
N ARG A 117 -1.34 -2.09 11.33
CA ARG A 117 -2.67 -1.86 10.78
C ARG A 117 -2.60 -1.17 9.42
N PHE A 118 -3.33 -1.70 8.44
CA PHE A 118 -3.58 -1.07 7.15
C PHE A 118 -5.06 -0.69 7.07
N ILE A 119 -5.36 0.60 7.14
CA ILE A 119 -6.72 1.15 7.23
C ILE A 119 -7.00 1.94 5.97
N GLU A 120 -8.07 1.59 5.23
CA GLU A 120 -8.45 2.31 4.00
C GLU A 120 -7.33 2.39 2.95
N CYS A 121 -6.35 1.47 2.97
CA CYS A 121 -5.25 1.43 2.00
C CYS A 121 -5.62 0.66 0.73
N ASP A 122 -5.08 1.07 -0.42
CA ASP A 122 -5.02 0.20 -1.60
C ASP A 122 -3.88 -0.78 -1.40
N ILE A 123 -4.19 -2.07 -1.27
CA ILE A 123 -3.20 -3.13 -1.00
C ILE A 123 -3.11 -4.12 -2.16
N MET A 124 -3.49 -3.66 -3.35
CA MET A 124 -3.47 -4.49 -4.54
C MET A 124 -2.07 -5.01 -4.85
N ASP A 125 -1.95 -6.31 -5.12
CA ASP A 125 -0.66 -6.96 -5.41
C ASP A 125 0.39 -6.78 -4.29
N ILE A 126 -0.01 -6.45 -3.05
CA ILE A 126 0.90 -6.40 -1.90
C ILE A 126 1.42 -7.80 -1.57
N SER A 127 2.70 -7.91 -1.25
CA SER A 127 3.31 -9.18 -0.86
C SER A 127 3.71 -9.19 0.61
N PHE A 128 3.11 -10.10 1.37
CA PHE A 128 3.51 -10.44 2.74
C PHE A 128 4.17 -11.83 2.82
N GLN A 129 4.74 -12.33 1.71
CA GLN A 129 5.25 -13.69 1.65
C GLN A 129 6.32 -13.93 2.72
N TYR A 130 6.15 -14.98 3.53
CA TYR A 130 7.04 -15.32 4.65
C TYR A 130 7.15 -14.26 5.75
N ALA A 131 6.27 -13.25 5.77
CA ALA A 131 6.20 -12.36 6.90
C ALA A 131 5.68 -13.09 8.15
N LEU A 132 6.14 -12.63 9.31
CA LEU A 132 5.77 -13.16 10.62
C LEU A 132 4.98 -12.11 11.40
N GLY A 133 4.07 -12.56 12.27
CA GLY A 133 3.30 -11.68 13.16
C GLY A 133 1.89 -11.35 12.68
N GLU A 134 1.20 -10.50 13.43
CA GLU A 134 -0.18 -10.10 13.16
C GLU A 134 -0.22 -8.80 12.34
N VAL A 135 -0.99 -8.84 11.25
CA VAL A 135 -1.30 -7.67 10.44
C VAL A 135 -2.82 -7.54 10.40
N GLU A 136 -3.35 -6.43 10.90
CA GLU A 136 -4.76 -6.09 10.73
C GLU A 136 -4.91 -5.34 9.40
N ILE A 137 -5.57 -5.98 8.45
CA ILE A 137 -5.99 -5.33 7.22
C ILE A 137 -7.45 -4.97 7.40
N ASN A 138 -7.76 -3.68 7.49
CA ASN A 138 -9.13 -3.17 7.49
C ASN A 138 -9.40 -2.51 6.14
N PRO A 139 -9.85 -3.29 5.13
CA PRO A 139 -10.21 -2.74 3.84
C PRO A 139 -11.59 -2.09 3.98
N GLU A 140 -11.63 -0.81 4.33
CA GLU A 140 -12.81 0.02 4.06
C GLU A 140 -12.93 0.37 2.56
N ARG A 141 -12.13 -0.26 1.70
CA ARG A 141 -12.31 -0.23 0.25
C ARG A 141 -13.56 -1.03 -0.14
N LYS A 142 -14.73 -0.40 -0.01
CA LYS A 142 -15.99 -0.96 -0.49
C LYS A 142 -15.94 -1.06 -2.01
N LYS A 143 -15.95 -2.28 -2.53
CA LYS A 143 -16.08 -2.54 -3.96
C LYS A 143 -17.44 -2.02 -4.44
N PRO A 144 -17.49 -1.07 -5.38
CA PRO A 144 -18.75 -0.67 -5.98
C PRO A 144 -19.38 -1.85 -6.69
N ARG A 145 -20.69 -2.00 -6.52
CA ARG A 145 -21.46 -2.95 -7.32
C ARG A 145 -21.74 -2.38 -8.71
N CYS A 146 -21.61 -3.19 -9.75
CA CYS A 146 -22.06 -2.84 -11.09
C CYS A 146 -22.44 -4.10 -11.90
N LYS A 147 -23.22 -3.93 -12.97
CA LYS A 147 -23.60 -5.03 -13.87
C LYS A 147 -22.47 -5.32 -14.84
N LEU A 148 -21.65 -6.34 -14.56
CA LEU A 148 -20.65 -6.83 -15.50
C LEU A 148 -21.26 -7.86 -16.45
N VAL A 149 -22.20 -8.67 -15.96
CA VAL A 149 -22.92 -9.67 -16.76
C VAL A 149 -24.02 -9.04 -17.61
N GLY A 150 -24.06 -9.37 -18.91
CA GLY A 150 -25.10 -8.93 -19.85
C GLY A 150 -24.78 -7.67 -20.66
N SER A 151 -23.67 -6.99 -20.36
CA SER A 151 -23.02 -6.03 -21.26
C SER A 151 -22.40 -6.76 -22.45
N ASP A 152 -22.24 -6.09 -23.60
CA ASP A 152 -21.43 -6.62 -24.72
C ASP A 152 -20.13 -7.17 -24.14
N GLY A 153 -19.88 -8.47 -24.28
CA GLY A 153 -18.78 -9.21 -23.63
C GLY A 153 -17.37 -8.80 -24.06
N ASN A 154 -17.22 -7.59 -24.61
CA ASN A 154 -15.96 -6.95 -24.87
C ASN A 154 -15.43 -6.30 -23.59
N ILE A 155 -14.18 -6.60 -23.25
CA ILE A 155 -13.51 -6.14 -22.05
C ILE A 155 -13.51 -4.61 -21.88
N PHE A 156 -13.43 -3.85 -22.99
CA PHE A 156 -13.44 -2.39 -22.91
C PHE A 156 -14.80 -1.81 -22.46
N ALA A 157 -15.90 -2.50 -22.76
CA ALA A 157 -17.21 -2.12 -22.27
C ALA A 157 -17.32 -2.37 -20.76
N LEU A 158 -16.86 -3.55 -20.30
CA LEU A 158 -16.78 -3.89 -18.88
C LEU A 158 -15.89 -2.92 -18.10
N LEU A 159 -14.72 -2.59 -18.65
CA LEU A 159 -13.82 -1.59 -18.09
C LEU A 159 -14.49 -0.23 -17.98
N GLY A 160 -15.28 0.18 -18.98
CA GLY A 160 -16.05 1.42 -18.95
C GLY A 160 -17.10 1.45 -17.83
N VAL A 161 -17.83 0.35 -17.65
CA VAL A 161 -18.83 0.19 -16.58
C VAL A 161 -18.17 0.24 -15.20
N ALA A 162 -17.13 -0.57 -15.00
CA ALA A 162 -16.39 -0.62 -13.74
C ALA A 162 -15.72 0.72 -13.41
N SER A 163 -15.07 1.36 -14.39
CA SER A 163 -14.43 2.67 -14.22
C SER A 163 -15.45 3.75 -13.84
N SER A 164 -16.67 3.70 -14.42
CA SER A 164 -17.76 4.59 -14.03
C SER A 164 -18.23 4.34 -12.61
N ALA A 165 -18.37 3.08 -12.19
CA ALA A 165 -18.79 2.71 -10.84
C ALA A 165 -17.79 3.20 -9.77
N LEU A 166 -16.50 2.97 -9.99
CA LEU A 166 -15.41 3.47 -9.12
C LEU A 166 -15.44 5.00 -9.01
N LYS A 167 -15.49 5.71 -10.15
CA LYS A 167 -15.52 7.18 -10.19
C LYS A 167 -16.75 7.77 -9.46
N LYS A 168 -17.91 7.11 -9.55
CA LYS A 168 -19.14 7.51 -8.83
C LYS A 168 -19.02 7.35 -7.31
N ASN A 169 -18.19 6.42 -6.85
CA ASN A 169 -17.92 6.17 -5.43
C ASN A 169 -16.66 6.91 -4.92
N GLY A 170 -16.17 7.90 -5.66
CA GLY A 170 -15.00 8.69 -5.26
C GLY A 170 -13.65 7.98 -5.47
N GLN A 171 -13.65 6.74 -5.94
CA GLN A 171 -12.47 5.90 -6.18
C GLN A 171 -11.88 6.21 -7.57
N ARG A 172 -11.38 7.43 -7.77
CA ARG A 172 -10.82 7.88 -9.06
C ARG A 172 -9.50 7.18 -9.38
N GLU A 173 -8.61 7.09 -8.40
CA GLU A 173 -7.29 6.48 -8.52
C GLU A 173 -7.41 4.98 -8.83
N ASP A 174 -8.25 4.25 -8.08
CA ASP A 174 -8.65 2.88 -8.41
C ASP A 174 -9.10 2.72 -9.87
N ALA A 175 -9.87 3.68 -10.40
CA ALA A 175 -10.36 3.62 -11.77
C ALA A 175 -9.24 3.82 -12.80
N GLU A 176 -8.18 4.55 -12.44
CA GLU A 176 -6.96 4.71 -13.24
C GLU A 176 -6.07 3.47 -13.15
N ASN A 177 -5.79 2.99 -11.93
CA ASN A 177 -5.01 1.77 -11.67
C ASN A 177 -5.63 0.54 -12.35
N MET A 178 -6.93 0.34 -12.20
CA MET A 178 -7.66 -0.75 -12.87
C MET A 178 -7.53 -0.65 -14.39
N ARG A 179 -7.68 0.56 -14.93
CA ARG A 179 -7.60 0.81 -16.37
C ARG A 179 -6.22 0.45 -16.90
N GLU A 180 -5.16 0.90 -16.23
CA GLU A 180 -3.78 0.58 -16.61
C GLU A 180 -3.50 -0.93 -16.59
N ARG A 181 -3.91 -1.62 -15.51
CA ARG A 181 -3.76 -3.08 -15.39
C ARG A 181 -4.52 -3.82 -16.49
N VAL A 182 -5.76 -3.43 -16.78
CA VAL A 182 -6.54 -4.03 -17.88
C VAL A 182 -5.87 -3.82 -19.23
N TYR A 183 -5.31 -2.64 -19.51
CA TYR A 183 -4.58 -2.41 -20.77
C TYR A 183 -3.29 -3.21 -20.89
N ALA A 184 -2.65 -3.56 -19.77
CA ALA A 184 -1.43 -4.36 -19.74
C ALA A 184 -1.70 -5.88 -19.83
N SER A 185 -2.93 -6.33 -19.58
CA SER A 185 -3.32 -7.74 -19.63
C SER A 185 -3.16 -8.35 -21.03
N GLN A 186 -2.83 -9.64 -21.08
CA GLN A 186 -2.61 -10.38 -22.33
C GLN A 186 -3.79 -11.25 -22.73
N SER A 187 -4.82 -11.35 -21.89
CA SER A 187 -6.02 -12.13 -22.19
C SER A 187 -7.29 -11.51 -21.63
N TYR A 188 -8.41 -11.87 -22.22
CA TYR A 188 -9.73 -11.47 -21.75
C TYR A 188 -9.98 -11.88 -20.29
N TYR A 189 -9.59 -13.10 -19.90
CA TYR A 189 -9.85 -13.62 -18.56
C TYR A 189 -8.99 -12.94 -17.49
N GLU A 190 -7.73 -12.63 -17.82
CA GLU A 190 -6.86 -11.84 -16.94
C GLU A 190 -7.42 -10.43 -16.74
N ALA A 191 -7.83 -9.78 -17.83
CA ALA A 191 -8.46 -8.47 -17.76
C ALA A 191 -9.76 -8.47 -16.93
N LEU A 192 -10.57 -9.52 -17.07
CA LEU A 192 -11.79 -9.69 -16.30
C LEU A 192 -11.48 -9.92 -14.82
N GLY A 193 -10.48 -10.74 -14.50
CA GLY A 193 -9.98 -10.96 -13.14
C GLY A 193 -9.60 -9.63 -12.48
N ILE A 194 -8.80 -8.82 -13.18
CA ILE A 194 -8.44 -7.47 -12.75
C ILE A 194 -9.69 -6.65 -12.44
N ILE A 195 -10.68 -6.58 -13.34
CA ILE A 195 -11.91 -5.78 -13.09
C ILE A 195 -12.61 -6.24 -11.80
N THR A 196 -12.73 -7.55 -11.57
CA THR A 196 -13.41 -8.11 -10.36
C THR A 196 -12.65 -7.90 -9.05
N GLU A 197 -11.36 -7.56 -9.11
CA GLU A 197 -10.62 -7.10 -7.93
C GLU A 197 -11.07 -5.70 -7.47
N TYR A 198 -11.67 -4.91 -8.37
CA TYR A 198 -12.10 -3.54 -8.09
C TYR A 198 -13.59 -3.36 -7.83
N VAL A 199 -14.44 -4.16 -8.49
CA VAL A 199 -15.89 -4.03 -8.43
C VAL A 199 -16.54 -5.39 -8.20
N ASP A 200 -17.69 -5.38 -7.55
CA ASP A 200 -18.52 -6.58 -7.38
C ASP A 200 -19.60 -6.61 -8.47
N ASP A 201 -19.90 -7.79 -8.99
CA ASP A 201 -20.98 -7.95 -9.97
C ASP A 201 -22.36 -7.96 -9.29
N GLU A 202 -23.28 -7.15 -9.81
CA GLU A 202 -24.66 -7.05 -9.29
C GLU A 202 -25.49 -8.33 -9.45
N SER A 203 -25.12 -9.26 -10.35
CA SER A 203 -25.84 -10.51 -10.60
C SER A 203 -25.36 -11.69 -9.75
N MET A 204 -24.29 -11.52 -8.95
CA MET A 204 -23.74 -12.53 -8.05
C MET A 204 -24.31 -12.47 -6.62
N SER A 205 -25.58 -12.09 -6.47
CA SER A 205 -26.29 -12.19 -5.19
C SER A 205 -27.48 -13.11 -5.31
N GLU A 206 -27.33 -14.35 -4.84
CA GLU A 206 -28.37 -15.16 -4.16
C GLU A 206 -27.67 -16.38 -3.50
N ASP A 207 -27.62 -16.34 -2.16
CA ASP A 207 -27.54 -17.44 -1.20
C ASP A 207 -26.43 -18.52 -1.29
N TYR A 208 -25.40 -18.36 -0.45
CA TYR A 208 -24.80 -19.47 0.30
C TYR A 208 -24.78 -19.08 1.79
N ASP A 209 -25.94 -19.17 2.44
CA ASP A 209 -25.99 -19.31 3.90
C ASP A 209 -25.32 -20.65 4.26
N GLU A 210 -24.23 -20.60 5.01
CA GLU A 210 -23.72 -21.75 5.77
C GLU A 210 -24.76 -22.11 6.85
N SER A 211 -25.77 -22.88 6.45
CA SER A 211 -26.62 -23.62 7.39
C SER A 211 -26.63 -25.10 6.99
N ASP A 212 -25.49 -25.77 7.15
CA ASP A 212 -25.50 -27.20 7.43
C ASP A 212 -25.00 -27.39 8.87
N ASP A 213 -25.96 -27.13 9.76
CA ASP A 213 -25.96 -27.60 11.13
C ASP A 213 -25.81 -29.14 11.08
N ILE A 214 -24.68 -29.63 11.58
CA ILE A 214 -24.43 -31.07 11.74
C ILE A 214 -25.48 -31.60 12.71
N SER A 215 -26.50 -32.26 12.17
CA SER A 215 -27.32 -33.19 12.91
C SER A 215 -27.60 -34.43 12.07
N MET A 216 -26.80 -35.48 12.31
CA MET A 216 -27.21 -36.87 12.51
C MET A 216 -26.00 -37.71 12.91
#